data_AF-A0A151EAK1-F1
#
_entry.id   AF-A0A151EAK1-F1
#
_cell.length_a   1.000
_cell.length_b   1.000
_cell.length_c   1.000
_cell.angle_alpha   90.00
_cell.angle_beta   90.00
_cell.angle_gamma   90.00
#
_symmetry.space_group_name_H-M   'P 1'
#
loop_
_entity.id
_entity.type
_entity.pdbx_description
1 polymer ?
#
loop_
_entity_poly.entity_id
_entity_poly.type
_entity_poly.pdbx_seq_one_letter_code
_entity_poly.pdbx_strand_id
1 'polypeptide(L)'
;MASGGIRTAFDVAKIIALGADGAVIGTSELVALGCKRCANCERGRGCPSGIATTDPILANYINPEWGCQRIINMYSSWKKQWDYILTKLGLGSIKELLPKNKVEFKKGRFNHLIHLDYMR
;
A
#
# COMPACT_ATOMS: atom_id res chain seq x y z
N MET A 1 -4.18 3.26 -12.94
CA MET A 1 -3.39 3.08 -11.70
C MET A 1 -3.15 4.43 -11.03
N ALA A 2 -3.11 4.50 -9.70
CA ALA A 2 -2.82 5.74 -8.96
C ALA A 2 -1.64 5.56 -7.99
N SER A 3 -0.95 6.64 -7.63
CA SER A 3 0.20 6.64 -6.73
C SER A 3 0.20 7.85 -5.80
N GLY A 4 1.09 7.84 -4.80
CA GLY A 4 1.30 8.99 -3.89
C GLY A 4 0.53 8.88 -2.57
N GLY A 5 1.24 9.02 -1.45
CA GLY A 5 0.63 9.09 -0.10
C GLY A 5 -0.03 7.81 0.42
N ILE A 6 0.03 6.70 -0.33
CA ILE A 6 -0.57 5.41 0.02
C ILE A 6 0.22 4.76 1.16
N ARG A 7 -0.39 4.70 2.33
CA ARG A 7 0.24 4.28 3.59
C ARG A 7 -0.30 2.96 4.13
N THR A 8 -1.51 2.59 3.73
CA THR A 8 -2.23 1.46 4.29
C THR A 8 -2.99 0.66 3.23
N ALA A 9 -3.37 -0.57 3.59
CA ALA A 9 -4.24 -1.42 2.77
C ALA A 9 -5.58 -0.74 2.44
N PHE A 10 -6.13 0.02 3.39
CA PHE A 10 -7.36 0.79 3.20
C PHE A 10 -7.20 1.91 2.17
N ASP A 11 -6.06 2.58 2.11
CA ASP A 11 -5.81 3.61 1.10
C ASP A 11 -5.86 3.00 -0.31
N VAL A 12 -5.28 1.81 -0.50
CA VAL A 12 -5.37 1.06 -1.76
C VAL A 12 -6.82 0.70 -2.09
N ALA A 13 -7.57 0.17 -1.13
CA ALA A 13 -8.98 -0.18 -1.33
C ALA A 13 -9.83 1.04 -1.73
N LYS A 14 -9.61 2.20 -1.09
CA LYS A 14 -10.30 3.45 -1.41
C LYS A 14 -9.94 3.97 -2.79
N ILE A 15 -8.66 3.93 -3.16
CA ILE A 15 -8.19 4.31 -4.50
C ILE A 15 -8.85 3.47 -5.58
N ILE A 16 -8.98 2.15 -5.35
CA ILE A 16 -9.70 1.26 -6.26
C ILE A 16 -11.19 1.63 -6.28
N ALA A 17 -11.80 1.86 -5.13
CA ALA A 17 -13.19 2.29 -5.05
C ALA A 17 -13.48 3.65 -5.73
N LEU A 18 -12.46 4.50 -5.86
CA LEU A 18 -12.53 5.76 -6.60
C LEU A 18 -12.34 5.60 -8.12
N GLY A 19 -12.04 4.39 -8.61
CA GLY A 19 -11.95 4.10 -10.04
C GLY A 19 -10.57 3.75 -10.57
N ALA A 20 -9.54 3.63 -9.72
CA ALA A 20 -8.24 3.18 -10.19
C ALA A 20 -8.16 1.66 -10.28
N ASP A 21 -7.61 1.12 -11.37
CA ASP A 21 -7.43 -0.34 -11.52
C ASP A 21 -6.32 -0.94 -10.63
N GLY A 22 -5.59 -0.09 -9.90
CA GLY A 22 -4.48 -0.49 -9.03
C GLY A 22 -3.73 0.69 -8.44
N ALA A 23 -2.84 0.38 -7.49
CA ALA A 23 -2.07 1.36 -6.73
C ALA A 23 -0.56 1.09 -6.84
N VAL A 24 0.24 2.15 -7.02
CA VAL A 24 1.70 2.08 -6.99
C VAL A 24 2.19 2.49 -5.61
N ILE A 25 2.90 1.58 -4.95
CA ILE A 25 3.46 1.79 -3.63
C ILE A 25 4.93 2.16 -3.77
N GLY A 26 5.44 2.97 -2.85
CA GLY A 26 6.86 3.31 -2.80
C GLY A 26 7.27 3.66 -1.38
N THR A 27 6.81 4.80 -0.85
CA THR A 27 7.18 5.23 0.51
C THR A 27 6.90 4.19 1.58
N SER A 28 5.78 3.46 1.50
CA SER A 28 5.45 2.41 2.48
C SER A 28 6.44 1.23 2.40
N GLU A 29 6.90 0.86 1.21
CA GLU A 29 7.95 -0.15 1.04
C GLU A 29 9.28 0.34 1.61
N LEU A 30 9.64 1.62 1.37
CA LEU A 30 10.83 2.21 1.98
C LEU A 30 10.74 2.18 3.51
N VAL A 31 9.58 2.49 4.09
CA VAL A 31 9.36 2.39 5.55
C VAL A 31 9.46 0.95 6.02
N ALA A 32 8.90 -0.02 5.27
CA ALA A 32 9.06 -1.44 5.57
C ALA A 32 10.54 -1.85 5.59
N LEU A 33 11.36 -1.36 4.64
CA LEU A 33 12.81 -1.54 4.60
C LEU A 33 13.58 -0.83 5.72
N GLY A 34 12.94 0.06 6.48
CA GLY A 34 13.56 0.77 7.60
C GLY A 34 13.87 2.25 7.35
N CYS A 35 13.25 2.88 6.35
CA CYS A 35 13.40 4.31 6.10
C CYS A 35 13.00 5.14 7.34
N LYS A 36 13.95 5.93 7.84
CA LYS A 36 13.79 6.81 9.00
C LYS A 36 13.26 8.20 8.65
N ARG A 37 12.92 8.46 7.38
CA ARG A 37 12.50 9.79 6.89
C ARG A 37 13.49 10.92 7.21
N CYS A 38 14.78 10.63 7.13
CA CYS A 38 15.87 11.57 7.45
C CYS A 38 16.09 12.70 6.43
N ALA A 39 15.45 12.65 5.25
CA ALA A 39 15.59 13.65 4.19
C ALA A 39 17.04 13.90 3.69
N ASN A 40 17.90 12.88 3.80
CA ASN A 40 19.27 12.89 3.26
C ASN A 40 19.42 12.09 1.96
N CYS A 41 18.32 11.77 1.28
CA CYS A 41 18.33 10.88 0.12
C CYS A 41 19.21 11.43 -1.02
N GLU A 42 19.25 12.75 -1.17
CA GLU A 42 19.91 13.47 -2.26
C GLU A 42 21.19 14.22 -1.85
N ARG A 43 21.66 14.05 -0.61
CA ARG A 43 22.76 14.86 -0.04
C ARG A 43 23.87 14.00 0.56
N GLY A 44 25.08 14.54 0.56
CA GLY A 44 26.24 13.92 1.21
C GLY A 44 26.50 12.50 0.71
N ARG A 45 26.65 11.55 1.63
CA ARG A 45 26.81 10.12 1.32
C ARG A 45 25.48 9.41 1.02
N GLY A 46 24.35 10.13 0.99
CA GLY A 46 23.01 9.57 0.83
C GLY A 46 22.39 9.06 2.14
N CYS A 47 21.40 8.17 2.01
CA CYS A 47 20.64 7.62 3.12
C CYS A 47 21.53 6.81 4.08
N PRO A 48 21.59 7.16 5.38
CA PRO A 48 22.39 6.44 6.37
C PRO A 48 21.86 5.03 6.69
N SER A 49 20.66 4.69 6.20
CA SER A 49 20.10 3.33 6.29
C SER A 49 20.41 2.47 5.05
N GLY A 50 21.18 2.99 4.09
CA GLY A 50 21.59 2.22 2.90
C GLY A 50 20.55 2.07 1.79
N ILE A 51 19.38 2.72 1.92
CA ILE A 51 18.26 2.56 0.96
C ILE A 51 18.49 3.36 -0.34
N ALA A 52 18.94 4.62 -0.22
CA ALA A 52 19.17 5.53 -1.33
C ALA A 52 20.56 6.16 -1.17
N THR A 53 21.58 5.51 -1.71
CA THR A 53 22.98 5.92 -1.61
C THR A 53 23.78 5.34 -2.77
N THR A 54 24.83 6.04 -3.19
CA THR A 54 25.86 5.54 -4.11
C THR A 54 27.16 5.18 -3.37
N ASP A 55 27.21 5.34 -2.05
CA ASP A 55 28.37 5.00 -1.24
C ASP A 55 28.48 3.46 -1.11
N PRO A 56 29.63 2.86 -1.48
CA PRO A 56 29.77 1.40 -1.55
C PRO A 56 29.70 0.72 -0.18
N ILE A 57 29.97 1.43 0.92
CA ILE A 57 29.86 0.87 2.26
C ILE A 57 28.40 0.87 2.68
N LEU A 58 27.70 2.00 2.51
CA LEU A 58 26.30 2.14 2.92
C LEU A 58 25.36 1.30 2.06
N ALA A 59 25.64 1.12 0.77
CA ALA A 59 24.81 0.31 -0.13
C ALA A 59 24.70 -1.17 0.31
N ASN A 60 25.68 -1.66 1.06
CA ASN A 60 25.71 -3.04 1.58
C ASN A 60 25.02 -3.18 2.96
N TYR A 61 24.43 -2.12 3.52
CA TYR A 61 23.82 -2.17 4.86
C TYR A 61 22.52 -2.97 4.91
N ILE A 62 21.80 -3.06 3.78
CA ILE A 62 20.58 -3.85 3.69
C ILE A 62 20.90 -5.13 2.93
N ASN A 63 20.84 -6.26 3.64
CA ASN A 63 20.83 -7.56 2.98
C ASN A 63 19.55 -7.68 2.12
N PRO A 64 19.66 -7.98 0.81
CA PRO A 64 18.51 -8.03 -0.10
C PRO A 64 17.43 -9.04 0.31
N GLU A 65 17.82 -10.22 0.80
CA GLU A 65 16.88 -11.27 1.23
C GLU A 65 16.08 -10.80 2.44
N TRP A 66 16.74 -10.19 3.41
CA TRP A 66 16.12 -9.60 4.59
C TRP A 66 15.17 -8.46 4.20
N GLY A 67 15.58 -7.57 3.28
CA GLY A 67 14.74 -6.49 2.77
C GLY A 67 13.48 -7.00 2.05
N CYS A 68 13.66 -8.01 1.18
CA CYS A 68 12.57 -8.67 0.46
C CYS A 68 11.54 -9.27 1.43
N GLN A 69 11.99 -10.02 2.44
CA GLN A 69 11.09 -10.63 3.41
C GLN A 69 10.23 -9.60 4.16
N ARG A 70 10.77 -8.40 4.43
CA ARG A 70 10.02 -7.32 5.08
C ARG A 70 8.94 -6.72 4.19
N ILE A 71 9.24 -6.53 2.91
CA ILE A 71 8.25 -6.08 1.93
C ILE A 71 7.15 -7.15 1.78
N ILE A 72 7.52 -8.43 1.72
CA ILE A 72 6.57 -9.57 1.70
C ILE A 72 5.68 -9.54 2.94
N ASN A 73 6.25 -9.34 4.13
CA ASN A 73 5.47 -9.27 5.38
C ASN A 73 4.47 -8.10 5.37
N MET A 74 4.88 -6.93 4.85
CA MET A 74 4.00 -5.78 4.68
C MET A 74 2.82 -6.10 3.76
N TYR A 75 3.08 -6.59 2.54
CA TYR A 75 2.03 -6.96 1.58
C TYR A 75 1.15 -8.10 2.08
N SER A 76 1.70 -9.07 2.79
CA SER A 76 0.94 -10.17 3.41
C SER A 76 0.00 -9.65 4.50
N SER A 77 0.41 -8.66 5.29
CA SER A 77 -0.46 -7.98 6.25
C SER A 77 -1.57 -7.20 5.56
N TRP A 78 -1.25 -6.51 4.45
CA TRP A 78 -2.25 -5.77 3.68
C TRP A 78 -3.26 -6.70 3.01
N LYS A 79 -2.81 -7.84 2.48
CA LYS A 79 -3.69 -8.87 1.93
C LYS A 79 -4.74 -9.31 2.94
N LYS A 80 -4.34 -9.61 4.18
CA LYS A 80 -5.28 -9.98 5.26
C LYS A 80 -6.33 -8.89 5.52
N GLN A 81 -5.94 -7.62 5.44
CA GLN A 81 -6.87 -6.50 5.58
C GLN A 81 -7.81 -6.38 4.38
N TRP A 82 -7.34 -6.64 3.16
CA TRP A 82 -8.21 -6.72 1.99
C TRP A 82 -9.20 -7.88 2.09
N ASP A 83 -8.75 -9.06 2.51
CA ASP A 83 -9.63 -10.22 2.73
C ASP A 83 -10.73 -9.88 3.75
N TYR A 84 -10.37 -9.16 4.83
CA TYR A 84 -11.33 -8.63 5.79
C TYR A 84 -12.34 -7.65 5.16
N ILE A 85 -11.86 -6.65 4.41
CA ILE A 85 -12.71 -5.66 3.72
C ILE A 85 -13.68 -6.36 2.77
N LEU A 86 -13.18 -7.26 1.93
CA LEU A 86 -13.99 -7.99 0.94
C LEU A 86 -15.05 -8.85 1.63
N THR A 87 -14.68 -9.57 2.70
CA THR A 87 -15.63 -10.36 3.50
C THR A 87 -16.72 -9.47 4.11
N LYS A 88 -16.36 -8.31 4.68
CA LYS A 88 -17.33 -7.37 5.29
C LYS A 88 -18.24 -6.69 4.28
N LEU A 89 -17.80 -6.55 3.03
CA LEU A 89 -18.60 -6.03 1.93
C LEU A 89 -19.34 -7.14 1.15
N GLY A 90 -19.02 -8.41 1.39
CA GLY A 90 -19.59 -9.54 0.65
C GLY A 90 -19.12 -9.60 -0.81
N LEU A 91 -17.88 -9.19 -1.07
CA LEU A 91 -17.24 -9.19 -2.39
C LEU A 91 -16.27 -10.37 -2.50
N GLY A 92 -16.14 -10.94 -3.70
CA GLY A 92 -15.21 -12.04 -3.98
C GLY A 92 -13.87 -11.58 -4.55
N SER A 93 -13.81 -10.35 -5.08
CA SER A 93 -12.60 -9.78 -5.67
C SER A 93 -12.44 -8.31 -5.35
N ILE A 94 -11.18 -7.86 -5.20
CA ILE A 94 -10.84 -6.44 -5.04
C ILE A 94 -11.29 -5.58 -6.23
N LYS A 95 -11.40 -6.17 -7.43
CA LYS A 95 -11.91 -5.48 -8.63
C LYS A 95 -13.39 -5.08 -8.48
N GLU A 96 -14.15 -5.78 -7.65
CA GLU A 96 -15.55 -5.43 -7.40
C GLU A 96 -15.70 -4.15 -6.56
N LEU A 97 -14.61 -3.61 -6.03
CA LEU A 97 -14.63 -2.28 -5.41
C LEU A 97 -14.76 -1.16 -6.43
N LEU A 98 -14.35 -1.39 -7.69
CA LEU A 98 -14.41 -0.38 -8.74
C LEU A 98 -15.84 0.19 -8.87
N PRO A 99 -15.98 1.51 -9.10
CA PRO A 99 -17.27 2.12 -9.29
C PRO A 99 -17.95 1.52 -10.51
N LYS A 100 -19.24 1.20 -10.37
CA LYS A 100 -20.07 0.67 -11.45
C LYS A 100 -20.90 1.80 -12.05
N ASN A 101 -21.04 1.81 -13.37
CA ASN A 101 -21.94 2.72 -14.10
C ASN A 101 -23.43 2.46 -13.84
N LYS A 102 -23.74 1.53 -12.93
CA LYS A 102 -25.09 1.21 -12.46
C LYS A 102 -25.06 1.21 -10.95
N VAL A 103 -26.05 1.87 -10.35
CA VAL A 103 -26.31 1.78 -8.93
C VAL A 103 -26.92 0.39 -8.66
N GLU A 104 -26.10 -0.53 -8.18
CA GLU A 104 -26.54 -1.86 -7.76
C GLU A 104 -26.57 -1.95 -6.24
N PHE A 105 -27.76 -2.12 -5.68
CA PHE A 105 -27.91 -2.43 -4.27
C PHE A 105 -27.61 -3.91 -4.01
N LYS A 106 -26.35 -4.23 -3.71
CA LYS A 106 -26.03 -5.53 -3.09
C LYS A 106 -26.20 -5.41 -1.57
N LYS A 107 -27.16 -6.15 -1.00
CA LYS A 107 -27.42 -6.25 0.45
C LYS A 107 -27.63 -4.88 1.14
N GLY A 108 -28.30 -3.94 0.49
CA GLY A 108 -28.70 -2.67 1.09
C GLY A 108 -27.60 -1.59 1.24
N ARG A 109 -26.49 -1.68 0.48
CA ARG A 109 -25.40 -0.68 0.53
C ARG A 109 -25.22 0.01 -0.82
N PHE A 110 -25.21 1.35 -0.80
CA PHE A 110 -25.20 2.20 -1.99
C PHE A 110 -23.78 2.63 -2.43
N ASN A 111 -22.77 2.52 -1.55
CA ASN A 111 -21.43 3.03 -1.85
C ASN A 111 -20.33 2.34 -1.05
N HIS A 112 -19.42 1.60 -1.70
CA HIS A 112 -18.34 0.90 -1.00
C HIS A 112 -17.38 1.86 -0.29
N LEU A 113 -17.14 3.04 -0.88
CA LEU A 113 -16.18 4.03 -0.36
C LEU A 113 -16.53 4.52 1.05
N ILE A 114 -17.79 4.90 1.27
CA ILE A 114 -18.28 5.39 2.57
C ILE A 114 -18.07 4.33 3.65
N HIS A 115 -18.34 3.06 3.32
CA HIS A 115 -18.16 1.98 4.30
C HIS A 115 -16.69 1.72 4.64
N LEU A 116 -15.75 1.95 3.72
CA LEU A 116 -14.32 1.80 4.00
C LEU A 116 -13.80 2.81 5.02
N ASP A 117 -14.45 3.98 5.16
CA ASP A 117 -14.08 4.98 6.18
C ASP A 117 -14.45 4.53 7.60
N TYR A 118 -15.51 3.75 7.75
CA TYR A 118 -15.99 3.25 9.05
C TYR A 118 -15.42 1.89 9.47
N MET A 119 -14.63 1.24 8.62
CA MET A 119 -14.05 -0.09 8.88
C MET A 119 -12.66 -0.05 9.53
N ARG A 120 -12.15 1.14 9.81
CA ARG A 120 -10.78 1.35 10.30
C ARG A 120 -10.69 1.32 11.82
#